data_AF-A0A453MVC4-F1
#
_entry.id   AF-A0A453MVC4-F1
#
_cell.length_a   1.000
_cell.length_b   1.000
_cell.length_c   1.000
_cell.angle_alpha   90.00
_cell.angle_beta   90.00
_cell.angle_gamma   90.00
#
_symmetry.space_group_name_H-M   'P 1'
#
loop_
_entity.id
_entity.type
_entity.pdbx_description
1 polymer ?
#
loop_
_entity_poly.entity_id
_entity_poly.type
_entity_poly.pdbx_seq_one_letter_code
_entity_poly.pdbx_strand_id
1 'polypeptide(L)'
;VLDTARLEFSILEPPPEAKGTHIPNMTMVETGEGMTGLFMLACGTSKLRYSIRRYNSGSSSQWQNEKTISLVSRYSLISSLESSLFLYDDGSSSLHPGFFTLDIETFQLEKVCTLDISDPHPYSNFPPSLSSPTI
;
A
#
# COMPACT_ATOMS: atom_id res chain seq x y z
N VAL A 1 10.59 11.78 27.02
CA VAL A 1 11.63 11.44 26.03
C VAL A 1 11.37 10.02 25.56
N LEU A 2 11.26 9.78 24.25
CA LEU A 2 11.14 8.43 23.70
C LEU A 2 12.51 7.74 23.88
N ASP A 3 12.56 6.70 24.70
CA ASP A 3 13.78 5.91 24.90
C ASP A 3 13.81 4.76 23.88
N THR A 4 14.47 5.00 22.75
CA THR A 4 14.59 4.02 21.68
C THR A 4 15.43 2.81 22.07
N ALA A 5 16.25 2.89 23.12
CA ALA A 5 17.08 1.77 23.59
C ALA A 5 16.26 0.72 24.36
N ARG A 6 15.06 1.08 24.82
CA ARG A 6 14.13 0.19 25.53
C ARG A 6 12.93 -0.23 24.69
N LEU A 7 12.87 0.17 23.43
CA LEU A 7 11.79 -0.26 22.55
C LEU A 7 11.94 -1.74 22.22
N GLU A 8 10.89 -2.50 22.53
CA GLU A 8 10.74 -3.87 22.06
C GLU A 8 10.04 -3.85 20.70
N PHE A 9 10.66 -4.48 19.71
CA PHE A 9 10.10 -4.60 18.36
C PHE A 9 9.60 -6.03 18.12
N SER A 10 8.45 -6.15 17.48
CA SER A 10 7.97 -7.42 16.94
C SER A 10 8.14 -7.40 15.43
N ILE A 11 8.84 -8.39 14.88
CA ILE A 11 8.97 -8.57 13.43
C ILE A 11 7.82 -9.47 12.99
N LEU A 12 7.02 -8.97 12.06
CA LEU A 12 5.94 -9.73 11.46
C LEU A 12 6.46 -10.54 10.28
N GLU A 13 6.19 -11.84 10.28
CA GLU A 13 6.41 -12.64 9.08
C GLU A 13 5.40 -12.23 8.00
N PRO A 14 5.86 -11.95 6.77
CA PRO A 14 4.97 -11.67 5.67
C PRO A 14 4.30 -12.98 5.20
N PRO A 15 3.17 -12.91 4.47
CA PRO A 15 2.48 -14.09 3.96
C PRO A 15 3.42 -14.96 3.09
N PRO A 16 3.18 -16.28 2.97
CA PRO A 16 4.06 -17.17 2.20
C PRO A 16 4.34 -16.69 0.77
N GLU A 17 3.35 -16.06 0.14
CA GLU A 17 3.43 -15.52 -1.22
C GLU A 17 4.38 -14.32 -1.34
N ALA A 18 4.69 -13.67 -0.22
CA ALA A 18 5.64 -12.56 -0.13
C ALA A 18 7.09 -13.03 0.01
N LYS A 19 7.31 -14.30 0.35
CA LYS A 19 8.65 -14.82 0.63
C LYS A 19 9.42 -14.92 -0.69
N GLY A 20 10.48 -14.12 -0.82
CA GLY A 20 11.36 -14.10 -2.00
C GLY A 20 10.98 -13.08 -3.08
N THR A 21 9.93 -12.28 -2.88
CA THR A 21 9.61 -11.14 -3.76
C THR A 21 10.31 -9.88 -3.28
N HIS A 22 10.75 -9.03 -4.21
CA HIS A 22 11.42 -7.76 -3.88
C HIS A 22 10.46 -6.72 -3.29
N ILE A 23 11.01 -5.85 -2.45
CA ILE A 23 10.30 -4.88 -1.61
C ILE A 23 9.43 -3.84 -2.36
N PRO A 24 9.62 -3.44 -3.65
CA PRO A 24 8.65 -2.51 -4.24
C PRO A 24 7.32 -3.19 -4.61
N ASN A 25 7.21 -4.53 -4.55
CA ASN A 25 5.99 -5.23 -4.92
C ASN A 25 5.01 -5.41 -3.76
N MET A 26 5.24 -4.73 -2.62
CA MET A 26 4.38 -4.82 -1.45
C MET A 26 4.15 -3.47 -0.77
N THR A 27 2.99 -3.34 -0.14
CA THR A 27 2.67 -2.19 0.71
C THR A 27 1.71 -2.63 1.81
N MET A 28 2.02 -2.23 3.04
CA MET A 28 1.14 -2.44 4.19
C MET A 28 0.13 -1.29 4.31
N VAL A 29 -1.07 -1.62 4.76
CA VAL A 29 -2.14 -0.66 5.02
C VAL A 29 -2.72 -0.91 6.41
N GLU A 30 -3.04 0.15 7.12
CA GLU A 30 -3.94 0.04 8.25
C GLU A 30 -5.35 -0.19 7.70
N THR A 31 -6.06 -1.13 8.28
CA THR A 31 -7.44 -1.43 7.90
C THR A 31 -8.35 -1.15 9.08
N GLY A 32 -9.66 -1.04 8.84
CA GLY A 32 -10.62 -0.89 9.94
C GLY A 32 -10.42 -1.93 11.03
N GLU A 33 -10.83 -1.60 12.26
CA GLU A 33 -10.80 -2.50 13.42
C GLU A 33 -9.38 -2.83 13.95
N GLY A 34 -8.36 -2.03 13.63
CA GLY A 34 -6.99 -2.23 14.11
C GLY A 34 -6.28 -3.42 13.45
N MET A 35 -6.80 -3.86 12.31
CA MET A 35 -6.28 -4.97 11.53
C MET A 35 -5.24 -4.47 10.53
N THR A 36 -4.28 -5.32 10.19
CA THR A 36 -3.21 -4.98 9.23
C THR A 36 -3.51 -5.64 7.89
N GLY A 37 -3.54 -4.84 6.82
CA GLY A 37 -3.64 -5.31 5.45
C GLY A 37 -2.29 -5.29 4.75
N LEU A 38 -2.15 -6.15 3.74
CA LEU A 38 -1.01 -6.20 2.84
C LEU A 38 -1.51 -6.27 1.41
N PHE A 39 -1.07 -5.31 0.61
CA PHE A 39 -1.17 -5.35 -0.84
C PHE A 39 0.11 -5.90 -1.45
N MET A 40 -0.02 -6.77 -2.45
CA MET A 40 1.11 -7.37 -3.15
C MET A 40 0.84 -7.49 -4.64
N LEU A 41 1.78 -7.01 -5.45
CA LEU A 41 1.82 -7.28 -6.88
C LEU A 41 2.49 -8.62 -7.12
N ALA A 42 1.74 -9.57 -7.70
CA ALA A 42 2.30 -10.87 -8.04
C ALA A 42 3.25 -10.74 -9.24
N CYS A 43 4.53 -11.07 -9.03
CA CYS A 43 5.58 -10.97 -10.05
C CYS A 43 5.16 -11.58 -11.39
N GLY A 44 5.38 -10.85 -12.48
CA GLY A 44 5.06 -11.32 -13.83
C GLY A 44 3.56 -11.39 -14.16
N THR A 45 2.69 -10.84 -13.30
CA THR A 45 1.24 -10.80 -13.52
C THR A 45 0.69 -9.39 -13.28
N SER A 46 -0.41 -9.06 -13.94
CA SER A 46 -1.20 -7.85 -13.65
C SER A 46 -2.24 -8.15 -12.57
N LYS A 47 -1.83 -8.77 -11.45
CA LYS A 47 -2.72 -9.11 -10.34
C LYS A 47 -2.24 -8.49 -9.04
N LEU A 48 -3.12 -7.72 -8.41
CA LEU A 48 -2.93 -7.17 -7.08
C LEU A 48 -3.68 -8.04 -6.07
N ARG A 49 -2.93 -8.65 -5.14
CA ARG A 49 -3.50 -9.42 -4.04
C ARG A 49 -3.63 -8.54 -2.81
N TYR A 50 -4.75 -8.67 -2.13
CA TYR A 50 -5.01 -8.04 -0.85
C TYR A 50 -5.23 -9.13 0.20
N SER A 51 -4.42 -9.09 1.26
CA SER A 51 -4.49 -10.04 2.37
C SER A 51 -4.62 -9.28 3.69
N ILE A 52 -5.46 -9.78 4.59
CA ILE A 52 -5.63 -9.23 5.94
C ILE A 52 -5.01 -10.17 6.96
N ARG A 53 -4.36 -9.59 7.96
CA ARG A 53 -3.87 -10.32 9.13
C ARG A 53 -5.01 -10.53 10.12
N ARG A 54 -5.41 -11.78 10.36
CA ARG A 54 -6.36 -12.19 11.40
C ARG A 54 -5.63 -12.90 12.53
N TYR A 55 -5.89 -12.47 13.76
CA TYR A 55 -5.38 -13.13 14.97
C TYR A 55 -6.23 -14.38 15.27
N ASN A 56 -5.95 -15.49 14.60
CA ASN A 56 -6.51 -16.78 15.03
C ASN A 56 -5.70 -17.34 16.20
N SER A 57 -6.40 -17.89 17.19
CA SER A 57 -5.86 -18.36 18.46
C SER A 57 -5.06 -19.67 18.36
N GLY A 58 -3.90 -19.67 17.66
CA GLY A 58 -2.91 -20.73 17.89
C GLY A 58 -1.96 -21.19 16.77
N SER A 59 -1.87 -20.56 15.58
CA SER A 59 -0.86 -21.01 14.59
C SER A 59 -0.31 -19.91 13.67
N SER A 60 0.84 -20.21 13.06
CA SER A 60 1.84 -19.32 12.47
C SER A 60 1.54 -18.77 11.07
N SER A 61 0.31 -18.83 10.55
CA SER A 61 -0.06 -18.09 9.32
C SER A 61 -1.32 -17.27 9.52
N GLN A 62 -1.11 -16.04 10.00
CA GLN A 62 -2.15 -15.07 10.35
C GLN A 62 -2.72 -14.33 9.12
N TRP A 63 -2.11 -14.45 7.95
CA TRP A 63 -2.55 -13.75 6.74
C TRP A 63 -3.60 -14.56 5.96
N GLN A 64 -4.72 -13.93 5.62
CA GLN A 64 -5.77 -14.50 4.78
C GLN A 64 -5.93 -13.64 3.53
N ASN A 65 -5.96 -14.27 2.35
CA ASN A 65 -6.25 -13.55 1.11
C ASN A 65 -7.73 -13.17 1.06
N GLU A 66 -8.02 -11.88 1.06
CA GLU A 66 -9.39 -11.36 0.99
C GLU A 66 -9.81 -11.12 -0.46
N LYS A 67 -8.90 -10.59 -1.28
CA LYS A 67 -9.21 -10.24 -2.66
C LYS A 67 -8.02 -10.41 -3.59
N THR A 68 -8.32 -10.69 -4.85
CA THR A 68 -7.38 -10.59 -5.97
C THR A 68 -8.01 -9.73 -7.04
N ILE A 69 -7.36 -8.63 -7.38
CA ILE A 69 -7.82 -7.63 -8.35
C ILE A 69 -6.99 -7.80 -9.62
N SER A 70 -7.66 -7.95 -10.76
CA SER A 70 -7.01 -7.92 -12.07
C SER A 70 -6.78 -6.47 -12.48
N LEU A 71 -5.53 -6.11 -12.72
CA LEU A 71 -5.13 -4.80 -13.19
C LEU A 71 -5.06 -4.80 -14.73
N VAL A 72 -5.41 -3.68 -15.34
CA VAL A 72 -5.42 -3.49 -16.80
C VAL A 72 -4.02 -3.24 -17.38
N SER A 73 -3.06 -2.85 -16.53
CA SER A 73 -1.66 -2.59 -16.87
C SER A 73 -0.73 -3.23 -15.84
N ARG A 74 0.58 -3.08 -16.06
CA ARG A 74 1.59 -3.33 -15.05
C ARG A 74 1.75 -2.07 -14.21
N TYR A 75 1.40 -2.19 -12.93
CA TYR A 75 1.55 -1.12 -11.97
C TYR A 75 2.73 -1.40 -11.06
N SER A 76 3.28 -0.34 -10.46
CA SER A 76 4.20 -0.39 -9.32
C SER A 76 3.53 0.21 -8.09
N LEU A 77 3.78 -0.36 -6.91
CA LEU A 77 3.29 0.17 -5.64
C LEU A 77 4.25 1.26 -5.17
N ILE A 78 3.72 2.46 -4.88
CA ILE A 78 4.53 3.59 -4.39
C ILE A 78 4.38 3.70 -2.88
N SER A 79 3.15 3.86 -2.41
CA SER A 79 2.86 4.08 -1.00
C SER A 79 1.40 3.78 -0.68
N SER A 80 1.09 3.65 0.60
CA SER A 80 -0.27 3.70 1.13
C SER A 80 -0.49 4.97 1.93
N LEU A 81 -1.74 5.40 2.01
CA LEU A 81 -2.14 6.61 2.68
C LEU A 81 -3.59 6.51 3.12
N GLU A 82 -3.81 6.45 4.43
CA GLU A 82 -5.13 6.33 5.05
C GLU A 82 -6.02 5.29 4.36
N SER A 83 -6.95 5.72 3.49
CA SER A 83 -7.91 4.87 2.77
C SER A 83 -7.49 4.49 1.36
N SER A 84 -6.30 4.89 0.89
CA SER A 84 -5.90 4.79 -0.50
C SER A 84 -4.50 4.23 -0.70
N LEU A 85 -4.31 3.53 -1.81
CA LEU A 85 -3.04 2.99 -2.27
C LEU A 85 -2.58 3.73 -3.53
N PHE A 86 -1.35 4.22 -3.53
CA PHE A 86 -0.78 4.97 -4.63
C PHE A 86 0.03 4.05 -5.57
N LEU A 87 -0.28 4.15 -6.85
CA LEU A 87 0.18 3.25 -7.90
C LEU A 87 0.75 4.05 -9.08
N TYR A 88 1.74 3.49 -9.76
CA TYR A 88 2.29 4.04 -11.00
C TYR A 88 2.16 3.06 -12.15
N ASP A 89 1.64 3.53 -13.29
CA ASP A 89 1.62 2.82 -14.57
C ASP A 89 2.74 3.38 -15.47
N ASP A 90 3.63 2.50 -15.93
CA ASP A 90 4.72 2.84 -16.86
C ASP A 90 4.24 3.08 -18.30
N GLY A 91 2.95 2.86 -18.58
CA GLY A 91 2.34 3.02 -19.89
C GLY A 91 2.57 1.83 -20.82
N SER A 92 3.02 0.68 -20.30
CA SER A 92 3.30 -0.51 -21.10
C SER A 92 2.05 -1.14 -21.74
N SER A 93 0.84 -0.78 -21.31
CA SER A 93 -0.43 -1.33 -21.80
C SER A 93 -1.23 -0.39 -22.72
N SER A 94 -0.59 0.57 -23.40
CA SER A 94 -1.22 1.62 -24.25
C SER A 94 -2.00 2.70 -23.51
N LEU A 95 -2.07 2.63 -22.17
CA LEU A 95 -2.47 3.75 -21.33
C LEU A 95 -1.32 4.76 -21.30
N HIS A 96 -1.62 6.06 -21.34
CA HIS A 96 -0.59 7.06 -21.05
C HIS A 96 -0.08 6.83 -19.62
N PRO A 97 1.24 6.92 -19.39
CA PRO A 97 1.81 6.75 -18.06
C PRO A 97 1.15 7.70 -17.06
N GLY A 98 1.22 7.34 -15.79
CA GLY A 98 0.71 8.20 -14.75
C GLY A 98 0.48 7.52 -13.43
N PHE A 99 0.01 8.34 -12.51
CA PHE A 99 -0.26 7.97 -11.14
C PHE A 99 -1.74 7.71 -10.93
N PHE A 100 -2.00 6.70 -10.11
CA PHE A 100 -3.33 6.25 -9.78
C PHE A 100 -3.48 6.08 -8.27
N THR A 101 -4.68 6.32 -7.79
CA THR A 101 -5.11 5.95 -6.45
C THR A 101 -6.06 4.76 -6.55
N LEU A 102 -5.85 3.77 -5.70
CA LEU A 102 -6.78 2.68 -5.47
C LEU A 102 -7.41 2.88 -4.10
N ASP A 103 -8.71 3.08 -4.05
CA ASP A 103 -9.47 3.13 -2.81
C ASP A 103 -9.51 1.72 -2.17
N ILE A 104 -9.13 1.60 -0.91
CA ILE A 104 -8.93 0.29 -0.24
C ILE A 104 -10.27 -0.39 0.07
N GLU A 105 -11.34 0.37 0.28
CA GLU A 105 -12.66 -0.17 0.63
C GLU A 105 -13.41 -0.65 -0.61
N THR A 106 -13.45 0.20 -1.64
CA THR A 106 -14.19 -0.04 -2.88
C THR A 106 -13.37 -0.76 -3.93
N PHE A 107 -12.04 -0.73 -3.83
CA PHE A 107 -11.09 -1.23 -4.82
C PHE A 107 -11.26 -0.59 -6.20
N GLN A 108 -11.70 0.68 -6.23
CA GLN A 108 -11.80 1.48 -7.44
C GLN A 108 -10.48 2.20 -7.72
N LEU A 109 -10.06 2.16 -8.98
CA LEU A 109 -8.82 2.77 -9.44
C LEU A 109 -9.14 4.09 -10.16
N GLU A 110 -8.50 5.18 -9.74
CA GLU A 110 -8.66 6.51 -10.32
C GLU A 110 -7.31 7.06 -10.78
N LYS A 111 -7.25 7.69 -11.96
CA LYS A 111 -6.04 8.35 -12.44
C LYS A 111 -5.97 9.76 -11.86
N VAL A 112 -4.89 10.07 -11.14
CA VAL A 112 -4.73 11.35 -10.43
C VAL A 112 -3.71 12.28 -11.08
N CYS A 113 -2.75 11.73 -11.85
CA CYS A 113 -1.74 12.56 -12.50
C CYS A 113 -1.17 11.86 -13.75
N THR A 114 -0.81 12.63 -14.78
CA THR A 114 -0.21 12.17 -16.04
C THR A 114 1.26 12.56 -16.18
N LEU A 115 1.80 13.31 -15.23
CA LEU A 115 3.20 13.73 -15.24
C LEU A 115 4.09 12.53 -14.91
N ASP A 116 5.22 12.43 -15.62
CA ASP A 116 6.28 11.50 -15.28
C ASP A 116 7.20 12.19 -14.26
N ILE A 117 7.09 11.76 -12.99
CA ILE A 117 7.80 12.35 -11.85
C ILE A 117 8.73 11.28 -11.27
N SER A 118 10.01 11.60 -11.11
CA SER A 118 10.95 10.75 -10.37
C SER A 118 10.61 10.76 -8.88
N ASP A 119 10.51 9.58 -8.27
CA ASP A 119 10.28 9.40 -6.83
C ASP A 119 9.10 10.21 -6.24
N PRO A 120 7.88 9.99 -6.76
CA PRO A 120 6.69 10.70 -6.32
C PRO A 120 6.34 10.35 -4.87
N HIS A 121 6.04 11.37 -4.07
CA HIS A 121 5.52 11.21 -2.71
C HIS A 121 4.18 11.92 -2.63
N PRO A 122 3.05 11.20 -2.60
CA PRO A 122 1.74 11.84 -2.52
C PRO A 122 1.60 12.59 -1.19
N TYR A 123 1.13 13.83 -1.28
CA TYR A 123 0.77 14.65 -0.13
C TYR A 123 -0.75 14.78 -0.07
N SER A 124 -1.37 14.28 1.00
CA SER A 124 -2.84 14.32 1.19
C SER A 124 -3.30 15.11 2.40
N ASN A 125 -2.36 15.57 3.25
CA ASN A 125 -2.74 16.38 4.39
C ASN A 125 -3.24 17.74 3.88
N PHE A 126 -4.17 18.34 4.62
CA PHE A 126 -4.42 19.77 4.42
C PHE A 126 -3.11 20.52 4.61
N PRO A 127 -2.78 21.52 3.76
CA PRO A 127 -1.63 22.36 4.03
C PRO A 127 -1.78 22.88 5.47
N PRO A 128 -0.72 22.78 6.31
CA PRO A 128 -0.80 23.26 7.67
C PRO A 128 -1.35 24.69 7.66
N SER A 129 -2.33 24.96 8.53
CA SER A 129 -2.94 26.28 8.63
C SER A 129 -1.84 27.33 8.74
N LEU A 130 -1.82 28.29 7.81
CA LEU A 130 -0.85 29.39 7.78
C LEU A 130 -1.08 30.42 8.91
N SER A 131 -2.00 30.15 9.83
CA SER A 131 -2.21 30.97 11.01
C SER A 131 -1.01 30.88 11.93
N SER A 132 -0.41 32.02 12.26
CA SER A 132 0.61 32.11 13.30
C SER A 132 0.07 31.50 14.60
N PRO A 133 0.90 30.79 15.39
CA PRO A 133 0.47 30.28 16.68
C PRO A 133 -0.01 31.45 17.53
N THR A 134 -1.23 31.36 18.07
CA THR A 134 -1.70 32.32 19.07
C THR A 134 -0.83 32.12 20.31
N ILE A 135 -0.04 33.14 20.66
CA ILE A 135 0.81 33.21 21.85
C ILE A 135 -0.04 33.12 23.12
#